data_AF-A0A7W0LL90-F1
#
_entry.id   AF-A0A7W0LL90-F1
#
_cell.length_a   1.000
_cell.length_b   1.000
_cell.length_c   1.000
_cell.angle_alpha   90.00
_cell.angle_beta   90.00
_cell.angle_gamma   90.00
#
_symmetry.space_group_name_H-M   'P 1'
#
loop_
_entity.id
_entity.type
_entity.pdbx_description
1 polymer ?
#
loop_
_entity_poly.entity_id
_entity_poly.type
_entity_poly.pdbx_seq_one_letter_code
_entity_poly.pdbx_strand_id
1 'polypeptide(L)'
;MNAAIVRVFLMFIVLFGLLIAFTSRWTVFESDSLRENSANRRQLLEEQQIPRGLILARGGARLAVNDRIGRGESVRYVREYPDGPLFGHAVGYSFVTQDQAGIEKYRNDQLVGEQNEFASLVDAIAGSRQEGQNVRTTLDPAAQKSAFKALAGRKGAIVVMEPASGRVRVMASVPQYDPNRIPEDFARLNREPDSPLLNRVTQAGYPPGS
;
A
#
# COMPACT_ATOMS: atom_id res chain seq x y z
N MET A 1 51.51 -11.47 33.49
CA MET A 1 50.13 -11.02 33.20
C MET A 1 49.18 -11.80 34.09
N ASN A 2 48.34 -11.14 34.88
CA ASN A 2 47.54 -11.83 35.90
C ASN A 2 46.44 -12.67 35.24
N ALA A 3 46.47 -13.99 35.41
CA ALA A 3 45.58 -14.91 34.69
C ALA A 3 44.10 -14.66 35.01
N ALA A 4 43.80 -14.14 36.21
CA ALA A 4 42.46 -13.74 36.60
C ALA A 4 41.94 -12.55 35.76
N ILE A 5 42.78 -11.53 35.52
CA ILE A 5 42.42 -10.34 34.74
C ILE A 5 42.15 -10.71 33.28
N VAL A 6 42.97 -11.60 32.70
CA VAL A 6 42.81 -12.07 31.32
C VAL A 6 41.51 -12.85 31.13
N ARG A 7 41.11 -13.70 32.09
CA ARG A 7 39.84 -14.45 32.03
C ARG A 7 38.62 -13.53 32.13
N VAL A 8 38.66 -12.54 33.01
CA VAL A 8 37.57 -11.54 33.13
C VAL A 8 37.47 -10.70 31.86
N PHE A 9 38.60 -10.27 31.29
CA PHE A 9 38.62 -9.53 30.02
C PHE A 9 38.07 -10.34 28.85
N LEU A 10 38.44 -11.62 28.74
CA LEU A 10 37.87 -12.54 27.74
C LEU A 10 36.36 -12.73 27.91
N MET A 11 35.89 -12.85 29.16
CA MET A 11 34.46 -12.94 29.44
C MET A 11 33.70 -11.69 28.95
N PHE A 12 34.25 -10.50 29.19
CA PHE A 12 33.67 -9.24 28.70
C PHE A 12 33.64 -9.16 27.17
N ILE A 13 34.71 -9.58 26.49
CA ILE A 13 34.73 -9.63 25.01
C ILE A 13 33.66 -10.57 24.48
N VAL A 14 33.49 -11.75 25.09
CA VAL A 14 32.46 -12.72 24.69
C VAL A 14 31.07 -12.12 24.90
N LEU A 15 30.81 -11.51 26.07
CA LEU A 15 29.54 -10.84 26.36
C LEU A 15 29.23 -9.69 25.39
N PHE A 16 30.25 -8.89 25.05
CA PHE A 16 30.11 -7.78 24.12
C PHE A 16 29.87 -8.28 22.69
N GLY A 17 30.56 -9.34 22.27
CA GLY A 17 30.31 -10.01 20.99
C GLY A 17 28.89 -10.60 20.91
N LEU A 18 28.40 -11.18 22.00
CA LEU A 18 27.04 -11.69 22.11
C LEU A 18 26.00 -10.57 22.03
N LEU A 19 26.26 -9.44 22.69
CA LEU A 19 25.43 -8.23 22.58
C LEU A 19 25.38 -7.71 21.14
N ILE A 20 26.53 -7.57 20.47
CA ILE A 20 26.60 -7.12 19.08
C ILE A 20 25.87 -8.10 18.16
N ALA A 21 26.07 -9.40 18.33
CA ALA A 21 25.38 -10.40 17.51
C ALA A 21 23.86 -10.35 17.74
N PHE A 22 23.42 -10.15 18.98
CA PHE A 22 22.01 -10.04 19.33
C PHE A 22 21.37 -8.76 18.75
N THR A 23 22.03 -7.60 18.88
CA THR A 23 21.52 -6.34 18.32
C THR A 23 21.58 -6.34 16.80
N SER A 24 22.69 -6.81 16.22
CA SER A 24 22.86 -6.91 14.77
C SER A 24 21.86 -7.88 14.15
N ARG A 25 21.47 -8.96 14.84
CA ARG A 25 20.39 -9.84 14.39
C ARG A 25 19.09 -9.06 14.17
N TRP A 26 18.69 -8.24 15.12
CA TRP A 26 17.43 -7.48 15.05
C TRP A 26 17.53 -6.31 14.07
N THR A 27 18.69 -5.64 14.00
CA THR A 27 18.91 -4.49 13.12
C THR A 27 19.15 -4.86 11.65
N VAL A 28 19.70 -6.04 11.34
CA VAL A 28 20.06 -6.44 9.96
C VAL A 28 19.10 -7.45 9.36
N PHE A 29 18.57 -8.38 10.14
CA PHE A 29 17.71 -9.45 9.62
C PHE A 29 16.22 -9.26 9.94
N GLU A 30 15.89 -8.40 10.90
CA GLU A 30 14.52 -8.18 11.39
C GLU A 30 14.12 -6.68 11.29
N SER A 31 14.93 -5.87 10.62
CA SER A 31 14.63 -4.46 10.34
C SER A 31 13.35 -4.27 9.55
N ASP A 32 13.11 -5.18 8.60
CA ASP A 32 12.00 -5.08 7.66
C ASP A 32 10.67 -5.30 8.40
N SER A 33 10.64 -6.24 9.35
CA SER A 33 9.44 -6.54 10.15
C SER A 33 9.15 -5.47 11.22
N LEU A 34 10.17 -4.74 11.70
CA LEU A 34 10.00 -3.60 12.61
C LEU A 34 9.53 -2.34 11.88
N ARG A 35 9.96 -2.15 10.62
CA ARG A 35 9.46 -1.09 9.73
C ARG A 35 8.01 -1.33 9.34
N GLU A 36 7.65 -2.56 8.98
CA GLU A 36 6.30 -2.97 8.60
C GLU A 36 5.29 -3.01 9.78
N ASN A 37 5.72 -2.68 10.99
CA ASN A 37 4.83 -2.69 12.15
C ASN A 37 3.77 -1.58 12.06
N SER A 38 2.50 -1.97 12.08
CA SER A 38 1.33 -1.08 12.02
C SER A 38 1.26 -0.04 13.15
N ALA A 39 2.05 -0.17 14.21
CA ALA A 39 2.16 0.82 15.28
C ALA A 39 3.12 2.00 14.95
N ASN A 40 3.94 1.90 13.91
CA ASN A 40 4.96 2.91 13.59
C ASN A 40 4.37 4.09 12.78
N ARG A 41 3.80 5.07 13.49
CA ARG A 41 3.15 6.24 12.88
C ARG A 41 4.11 7.26 12.27
N ARG A 42 5.41 7.20 12.59
CA ARG A 42 6.39 8.17 12.10
C ARG A 42 6.61 8.02 10.60
N GLN A 43 6.73 6.79 10.12
CA GLN A 43 6.92 6.48 8.70
C GLN A 43 5.73 6.98 7.87
N LEU A 44 4.51 6.81 8.37
CA LEU A 44 3.29 7.30 7.71
C LEU A 44 3.21 8.85 7.60
N LEU A 45 3.80 9.59 8.54
CA LEU A 45 3.87 11.06 8.50
C LEU A 45 4.97 11.57 7.55
N GLU A 46 6.06 10.81 7.41
CA GLU A 46 7.10 11.07 6.42
C GLU A 46 6.58 10.75 5.00
N GLU A 47 5.83 9.65 4.83
CA GLU A 47 5.17 9.30 3.57
C GLU A 47 4.17 10.36 3.09
N GLN A 48 3.47 11.06 3.98
CA GLN A 48 2.57 12.16 3.59
C GLN A 48 3.27 13.36 2.96
N GLN A 49 4.59 13.48 3.13
CA GLN A 49 5.39 14.54 2.52
C GLN A 49 5.94 14.14 1.15
N ILE A 50 5.81 12.86 0.78
CA ILE A 50 6.26 12.31 -0.50
C ILE A 50 5.07 12.26 -1.46
N PRO A 51 5.19 12.86 -2.66
CA PRO A 51 4.16 12.70 -3.69
C PRO A 51 4.17 11.24 -4.18
N ARG A 52 3.12 10.48 -3.87
CA ARG A 52 2.97 9.09 -4.33
C ARG A 52 2.82 9.01 -5.85
N GLY A 53 3.14 7.87 -6.44
CA GLY A 53 2.90 7.61 -7.86
C GLY A 53 1.41 7.65 -8.21
N LEU A 54 1.08 8.07 -9.43
CA LEU A 54 -0.27 7.99 -9.97
C LEU A 54 -0.61 6.54 -10.35
N ILE A 55 -1.87 6.14 -10.15
CA ILE A 55 -2.38 4.88 -10.70
C ILE A 55 -3.21 5.21 -11.94
N LEU A 56 -2.84 4.60 -13.07
CA LEU A 56 -3.44 4.87 -14.37
C LEU A 56 -4.14 3.62 -14.91
N ALA A 57 -5.28 3.82 -15.56
CA ALA A 57 -5.99 2.79 -16.31
C ALA A 57 -5.36 2.56 -17.69
N ARG A 58 -5.85 1.54 -18.40
CA ARG A 58 -5.64 1.42 -19.84
C ARG A 58 -6.16 2.69 -20.53
N GLY A 59 -5.34 3.28 -21.39
CA GLY A 59 -5.66 4.54 -22.07
C GLY A 59 -5.30 5.80 -21.27
N GLY A 60 -4.72 5.67 -20.07
CA GLY A 60 -4.16 6.79 -19.31
C GLY A 60 -5.16 7.54 -18.43
N ALA A 61 -6.39 7.02 -18.26
CA ALA A 61 -7.32 7.58 -17.28
C ALA A 61 -6.73 7.48 -15.86
N ARG A 62 -6.89 8.54 -15.06
CA ARG A 62 -6.31 8.62 -13.72
C ARG A 62 -7.25 7.97 -12.71
N LEU A 63 -6.80 6.88 -12.09
CA LEU A 63 -7.60 6.13 -11.12
C LEU A 63 -7.32 6.56 -9.68
N ALA A 64 -6.08 6.95 -9.40
CA ALA A 64 -5.69 7.51 -8.12
C ALA A 64 -4.62 8.58 -8.34
N VAL A 65 -4.82 9.73 -7.71
CA VAL A 65 -3.99 10.93 -7.83
C VAL A 65 -3.70 11.47 -6.44
N ASN A 66 -2.71 12.35 -6.31
CA ASN A 66 -2.51 13.07 -5.06
C ASN A 66 -3.05 14.48 -5.20
N ASP A 67 -3.83 14.89 -4.22
CA ASP A 67 -4.15 16.28 -3.99
C ASP A 67 -3.14 16.87 -2.99
N ARG A 68 -2.72 18.10 -3.25
CA ARG A 68 -1.71 18.80 -2.44
C ARG A 68 -2.42 19.78 -1.52
N ILE A 69 -2.43 19.49 -0.23
CA ILE A 69 -3.07 20.31 0.79
C ILE A 69 -2.00 21.03 1.63
N GLY A 70 -2.24 22.32 1.91
CA GLY A 70 -1.36 23.16 2.71
C GLY A 70 -0.39 24.03 1.91
N ARG A 71 0.41 24.82 2.62
CA ARG A 71 1.35 25.81 2.05
C ARG A 71 2.67 25.80 2.83
N GLY A 72 3.79 26.04 2.15
CA GLY A 72 5.12 26.12 2.78
C GLY A 72 5.65 24.74 3.21
N GLU A 73 6.12 24.63 4.45
CA GLU A 73 6.70 23.41 5.02
C GLU A 73 5.65 22.40 5.49
N SER A 74 4.39 22.80 5.61
CA SER A 74 3.27 21.95 6.07
C SER A 74 2.53 21.26 4.92
N VAL A 75 3.15 21.15 3.74
CA VAL A 75 2.55 20.52 2.57
C VAL A 75 2.36 19.03 2.85
N ARG A 76 1.13 18.57 2.67
CA ARG A 76 0.77 17.15 2.76
C ARG A 76 0.11 16.72 1.46
N TYR A 77 0.43 15.51 1.05
CA TYR A 77 -0.20 14.86 -0.09
C TYR A 77 -1.29 13.93 0.42
N VAL A 78 -2.53 14.19 -0.01
CA VAL A 78 -3.69 13.35 0.32
C VAL A 78 -4.11 12.62 -0.95
N ARG A 79 -4.50 11.35 -0.79
CA ARG A 79 -4.90 10.52 -1.92
C ARG A 79 -6.34 10.81 -2.34
N GLU A 80 -6.55 11.05 -3.64
CA GLU A 80 -7.87 11.27 -4.25
C GLU A 80 -8.11 10.23 -5.35
N TYR A 81 -9.35 9.75 -5.45
CA TYR A 81 -9.79 8.75 -6.42
C TYR A 81 -10.90 9.34 -7.31
N PRO A 82 -10.57 9.87 -8.50
CA PRO A 82 -11.51 10.66 -9.32
C PRO A 82 -12.78 9.93 -9.75
N ASP A 83 -12.68 8.62 -9.99
CA ASP A 83 -13.82 7.77 -10.38
C ASP A 83 -14.58 7.18 -9.17
N GLY A 84 -14.24 7.60 -7.94
CA GLY A 84 -14.87 7.19 -6.68
C GLY A 84 -15.03 5.66 -6.56
N PRO A 85 -16.26 5.15 -6.40
CA PRO A 85 -16.51 3.73 -6.14
C PRO A 85 -16.19 2.79 -7.31
N LEU A 86 -16.05 3.31 -8.53
CA LEU A 86 -15.90 2.49 -9.74
C LEU A 86 -14.68 1.54 -9.68
N PHE A 87 -13.61 1.97 -9.04
CA PHE A 87 -12.38 1.19 -8.91
C PHE A 87 -12.01 0.87 -7.46
N GLY A 88 -12.91 1.10 -6.51
CA GLY A 88 -12.61 0.99 -5.08
C GLY A 88 -12.02 -0.36 -4.68
N HIS A 89 -12.58 -1.49 -5.13
CA HIS A 89 -12.01 -2.80 -4.79
C HIS A 89 -10.74 -3.18 -5.56
N ALA A 90 -10.58 -2.65 -6.77
CA ALA A 90 -9.45 -2.98 -7.63
C ALA A 90 -8.20 -2.17 -7.24
N VAL A 91 -8.36 -0.85 -7.17
CA VAL A 91 -7.31 0.09 -6.77
C VAL A 91 -7.11 0.06 -5.26
N GLY A 92 -8.19 -0.02 -4.48
CA GLY A 92 -8.16 0.04 -3.03
C GLY A 92 -8.17 1.48 -2.51
N TYR A 93 -7.63 1.63 -1.31
CA TYR A 93 -7.42 2.91 -0.66
C TYR A 93 -6.06 2.93 0.03
N SER A 94 -5.56 4.14 0.31
CA SER A 94 -4.34 4.40 1.07
C SER A 94 -4.56 5.67 1.89
N PHE A 95 -4.74 5.50 3.18
CA PHE A 95 -4.77 6.59 4.15
C PHE A 95 -3.74 6.33 5.23
N VAL A 96 -3.45 7.32 6.07
CA VAL A 96 -2.51 7.16 7.18
C VAL A 96 -3.19 6.65 8.44
N THR A 97 -4.45 7.03 8.63
CA THR A 97 -5.26 6.61 9.78
C THR A 97 -5.85 5.22 9.62
N GLN A 98 -5.98 4.74 8.39
CA GLN A 98 -6.45 3.40 8.04
C GLN A 98 -5.34 2.69 7.28
N ASP A 99 -5.34 1.36 7.26
CA ASP A 99 -4.42 0.57 6.44
C ASP A 99 -4.60 0.84 4.94
N GLN A 100 -3.77 0.20 4.12
CA GLN A 100 -3.89 0.21 2.67
C GLN A 100 -4.66 -1.02 2.16
N ALA A 101 -5.25 -0.93 0.98
CA ALA A 101 -5.94 -2.04 0.32
C ALA A 101 -5.65 -2.09 -1.19
N GLY A 102 -5.96 -3.21 -1.84
CA GLY A 102 -5.88 -3.34 -3.30
C GLY A 102 -4.49 -3.06 -3.87
N ILE A 103 -4.44 -2.48 -5.08
CA ILE A 103 -3.20 -2.09 -5.76
C ILE A 103 -2.38 -1.11 -4.92
N GLU A 104 -3.01 -0.20 -4.18
CA GLU A 104 -2.31 0.74 -3.29
C GLU A 104 -1.41 0.01 -2.29
N LYS A 105 -1.90 -1.09 -1.68
CA LYS A 105 -1.11 -1.92 -0.77
C LYS A 105 -0.05 -2.74 -1.52
N TYR A 106 -0.45 -3.46 -2.57
CA TYR A 106 0.45 -4.39 -3.27
C TYR A 106 1.57 -3.71 -4.06
N ARG A 107 1.40 -2.44 -4.42
CA ARG A 107 2.39 -1.65 -5.15
C ARG A 107 2.87 -0.45 -4.32
N ASN A 108 2.74 -0.51 -2.99
CA ASN A 108 3.12 0.58 -2.10
C ASN A 108 4.56 1.02 -2.35
N ASP A 109 5.51 0.08 -2.39
CA ASP A 109 6.95 0.35 -2.53
C ASP A 109 7.23 1.16 -3.82
N GLN A 110 6.59 0.80 -4.92
CA GLN A 110 6.71 1.52 -6.20
C GLN A 110 6.04 2.90 -6.11
N LEU A 111 4.87 2.96 -5.48
CA LEU A 111 4.09 4.19 -5.33
C LEU A 111 4.72 5.19 -4.37
N VAL A 112 5.49 4.77 -3.36
CA VAL A 112 6.28 5.69 -2.51
C VAL A 112 7.67 5.94 -3.09
N GLY A 113 8.07 5.18 -4.11
CA GLY A 113 9.38 5.29 -4.73
C GLY A 113 10.48 4.77 -3.80
N GLU A 114 10.19 3.72 -3.03
CA GLU A 114 11.16 3.06 -2.16
C GLU A 114 12.30 2.51 -3.02
N GLN A 115 13.46 3.15 -2.91
CA GLN A 115 14.70 2.73 -3.52
C GLN A 115 15.59 2.10 -2.45
N ASN A 116 16.55 1.28 -2.86
CA ASN A 116 17.58 0.73 -1.97
C ASN A 116 18.14 1.80 -1.02
N GLU A 117 18.47 1.43 0.22
CA GLU A 117 18.96 2.36 1.25
C GLU A 117 20.16 3.22 0.80
N PHE A 118 20.97 2.71 -0.13
CA PHE A 118 22.07 3.48 -0.72
C PHE A 118 21.60 4.63 -1.62
N ALA A 119 20.52 4.44 -2.38
CA ALA A 119 19.98 5.47 -3.26
C ALA A 119 19.32 6.59 -2.47
N SER A 120 18.59 6.26 -1.38
CA SER A 120 17.96 7.27 -0.53
C SER A 120 19.00 8.15 0.20
N LEU A 121 20.15 7.59 0.58
CA LEU A 121 21.27 8.37 1.14
C LEU A 121 21.89 9.33 0.11
N VAL A 122 22.06 8.87 -1.14
CA VAL A 122 22.58 9.72 -2.22
C VAL A 122 21.59 10.83 -2.56
N ASP A 123 20.29 10.52 -2.64
CA ASP A 123 19.22 11.49 -2.86
C ASP A 123 19.13 12.53 -1.73
N ALA A 124 19.26 12.09 -0.48
CA ALA A 124 19.30 12.99 0.68
C ALA A 124 20.50 13.95 0.65
N ILE A 125 21.67 13.49 0.18
CA ILE A 125 22.85 14.34 0.00
C ILE A 125 22.69 15.26 -1.22
N ALA A 126 22.07 14.78 -2.30
CA ALA A 126 21.83 15.52 -3.53
C ALA A 126 20.68 16.55 -3.41
N GLY A 127 19.87 16.47 -2.34
CA GLY A 127 18.72 17.34 -2.14
C GLY A 127 17.54 17.03 -3.07
N SER A 128 17.51 15.87 -3.72
CA SER A 128 16.37 15.41 -4.51
C SER A 128 15.25 14.98 -3.56
N ARG A 129 14.02 15.44 -3.83
CA ARG A 129 12.84 14.89 -3.17
C ARG A 129 12.54 13.54 -3.78
N GLN A 130 12.43 12.52 -2.94
CA GLN A 130 11.91 11.22 -3.34
C GLN A 130 10.51 11.41 -3.95
N GLU A 131 10.27 10.83 -5.12
CA GLU A 131 8.98 10.84 -5.80
C GLU A 131 8.57 9.41 -6.12
N GLY A 132 7.27 9.14 -5.98
CA GLY A 132 6.69 7.84 -6.30
C GLY A 132 6.64 7.53 -7.80
N GLN A 133 6.77 6.25 -8.14
CA GLN A 133 6.66 5.80 -9.52
C GLN A 133 5.20 5.54 -9.91
N ASN A 134 4.83 5.96 -11.12
CA ASN A 134 3.49 5.75 -11.65
C ASN A 134 3.23 4.29 -11.99
N VAL A 135 2.10 3.75 -11.55
CA VAL A 135 1.66 2.38 -11.84
C VAL A 135 0.61 2.40 -12.94
N ARG A 136 0.87 1.67 -14.03
CA ARG A 136 -0.10 1.49 -15.13
C ARG A 136 -0.80 0.14 -15.01
N THR A 137 -2.11 0.18 -14.86
CA THR A 137 -2.98 -0.99 -14.81
C THR A 137 -3.52 -1.34 -16.20
N THR A 138 -4.09 -2.53 -16.33
CA THR A 138 -4.74 -3.01 -17.56
C THR A 138 -6.25 -2.81 -17.57
N LEU A 139 -6.79 -2.25 -16.48
CA LEU A 139 -8.21 -1.99 -16.25
C LEU A 139 -8.74 -1.04 -17.32
N ASP A 140 -9.94 -1.34 -17.81
CA ASP A 140 -10.61 -0.55 -18.84
C ASP A 140 -11.82 0.18 -18.22
N PRO A 141 -11.81 1.53 -18.16
CA PRO A 141 -12.90 2.28 -17.53
C PRO A 141 -14.26 2.10 -18.19
N ALA A 142 -14.33 1.92 -19.50
CA ALA A 142 -15.59 1.72 -20.20
C ALA A 142 -16.14 0.32 -19.88
N ALA A 143 -15.29 -0.70 -19.92
CA ALA A 143 -15.69 -2.07 -19.57
C ALA A 143 -16.09 -2.19 -18.09
N GLN A 144 -15.36 -1.52 -17.19
CA GLN A 144 -15.66 -1.50 -15.75
C GLN A 144 -17.05 -0.91 -15.49
N LYS A 145 -17.39 0.22 -16.13
CA LYS A 145 -18.73 0.83 -16.03
C LYS A 145 -19.83 -0.12 -16.53
N SER A 146 -19.60 -0.81 -17.64
CA SER A 146 -20.54 -1.80 -18.17
C SER A 146 -20.74 -2.99 -17.21
N ALA A 147 -19.69 -3.45 -16.54
CA ALA A 147 -19.79 -4.53 -15.57
C ALA A 147 -20.64 -4.15 -14.34
N PHE A 148 -20.48 -2.94 -13.80
CA PHE A 148 -21.34 -2.48 -12.71
C PHE A 148 -22.80 -2.29 -13.13
N LYS A 149 -23.04 -1.81 -14.36
CA LYS A 149 -24.40 -1.77 -14.93
C LYS A 149 -25.01 -3.17 -15.02
N ALA A 150 -24.22 -4.17 -15.43
CA ALA A 150 -24.68 -5.57 -15.51
C ALA A 150 -24.98 -6.19 -14.13
N LEU A 151 -24.19 -5.85 -13.10
CA LEU A 151 -24.48 -6.26 -11.72
C LEU A 151 -25.78 -5.63 -11.20
N ALA A 152 -26.12 -4.41 -11.64
CA ALA A 152 -27.37 -3.72 -11.30
C ALA A 152 -27.63 -3.67 -9.78
N GLY A 153 -26.57 -3.43 -8.99
CA GLY A 153 -26.65 -3.37 -7.53
C GLY A 153 -26.76 -4.71 -6.82
N ARG A 154 -26.80 -5.83 -7.56
CA ARG A 154 -26.85 -7.18 -6.96
C ARG A 154 -25.49 -7.54 -6.36
N LYS A 155 -25.52 -8.08 -5.15
CA LYS A 155 -24.35 -8.60 -4.43
C LYS A 155 -23.67 -9.68 -5.26
N GLY A 156 -22.40 -9.48 -5.57
CA GLY A 156 -21.66 -10.36 -6.47
C GLY A 156 -20.41 -9.72 -7.02
N ALA A 157 -19.80 -10.37 -8.00
CA ALA A 157 -18.57 -9.93 -8.61
C ALA A 157 -18.54 -10.27 -10.11
N ILE A 158 -17.83 -9.46 -10.89
CA ILE A 158 -17.51 -9.73 -12.30
C ILE A 158 -16.02 -9.50 -12.49
N VAL A 159 -15.36 -10.48 -13.10
CA VAL A 159 -13.99 -10.36 -13.61
C VAL A 159 -13.99 -10.59 -15.10
N VAL A 160 -13.25 -9.76 -15.84
CA VAL A 160 -13.03 -9.96 -17.28
C VAL A 160 -11.54 -9.94 -17.53
N MET A 161 -11.03 -11.00 -18.14
CA MET A 161 -9.63 -11.16 -18.49
C MET A 161 -9.48 -11.41 -19.99
N GLU A 162 -8.38 -10.93 -20.55
CA GLU A 162 -7.97 -11.24 -21.92
C GLU A 162 -7.24 -12.59 -21.93
N PRO A 163 -7.77 -13.65 -22.56
CA PRO A 163 -7.20 -15.00 -22.45
C PRO A 163 -5.77 -15.09 -23.00
N ALA A 164 -5.48 -14.39 -24.10
CA ALA A 164 -4.19 -14.46 -24.76
C ALA A 164 -3.05 -13.80 -23.96
N SER A 165 -3.35 -12.83 -23.11
CA SER A 165 -2.34 -12.02 -22.41
C SER A 165 -2.40 -12.12 -20.89
N GLY A 166 -3.46 -12.72 -20.34
CA GLY A 166 -3.75 -12.73 -18.91
C GLY A 166 -4.14 -11.37 -18.34
N ARG A 167 -4.27 -10.32 -19.16
CA ARG A 167 -4.57 -8.96 -18.66
C ARG A 167 -5.99 -8.89 -18.13
N VAL A 168 -6.13 -8.44 -16.88
CA VAL A 168 -7.43 -8.15 -16.26
C VAL A 168 -7.93 -6.81 -16.76
N ARG A 169 -9.11 -6.80 -17.39
CA ARG A 169 -9.78 -5.61 -17.93
C ARG A 169 -10.84 -5.06 -16.99
N VAL A 170 -11.50 -5.94 -16.25
CA VAL A 170 -12.55 -5.60 -15.30
C VAL A 170 -12.34 -6.37 -14.01
N MET A 171 -12.51 -5.68 -12.88
CA MET A 171 -12.58 -6.26 -11.55
C MET A 171 -13.64 -5.49 -10.77
N ALA A 172 -14.89 -5.94 -10.88
CA ALA A 172 -16.06 -5.30 -10.27
C ALA A 172 -16.57 -6.16 -9.10
N SER A 173 -16.83 -5.54 -7.95
CA SER A 173 -17.37 -6.19 -6.75
C SER A 173 -18.48 -5.31 -6.16
N VAL A 174 -19.60 -5.93 -5.78
CA VAL A 174 -20.78 -5.26 -5.22
C VAL A 174 -21.18 -5.94 -3.90
N PRO A 175 -21.46 -5.18 -2.81
CA PRO A 175 -21.58 -3.71 -2.75
C PRO A 175 -20.27 -2.94 -2.93
N GLN A 176 -20.37 -1.75 -3.52
CA GLN A 176 -19.29 -0.78 -3.68
C GLN A 176 -19.10 0.07 -2.43
N TYR A 177 -17.90 0.64 -2.28
CA TYR A 177 -17.62 1.74 -1.36
C TYR A 177 -16.82 2.81 -2.10
N ASP A 178 -16.90 4.06 -1.65
CA ASP A 178 -16.07 5.15 -2.17
C ASP A 178 -14.75 5.21 -1.37
N PRO A 179 -13.60 4.98 -2.01
CA PRO A 179 -12.29 5.11 -1.35
C PRO A 179 -12.07 6.48 -0.72
N ASN A 180 -12.58 7.56 -1.31
CA ASN A 180 -12.40 8.92 -0.77
C ASN A 180 -13.08 9.11 0.59
N ARG A 181 -14.06 8.26 0.91
CA ARG A 181 -14.88 8.33 2.13
C ARG A 181 -14.38 7.41 3.25
N ILE A 182 -13.33 6.62 3.00
CA ILE A 182 -12.78 5.69 3.99
C ILE A 182 -12.38 6.39 5.30
N PRO A 183 -11.75 7.58 5.32
CA PRO A 183 -11.38 8.23 6.56
C PRO A 183 -12.55 8.43 7.53
N GLU A 184 -13.75 8.73 7.01
CA GLU A 184 -14.96 8.94 7.80
C GLU A 184 -15.80 7.67 7.97
N ASP A 185 -15.95 6.88 6.91
CA ASP A 185 -16.94 5.80 6.82
C ASP A 185 -16.38 4.41 7.18
N PHE A 186 -15.07 4.25 7.37
CA PHE A 186 -14.45 2.92 7.57
C PHE A 186 -15.09 2.09 8.67
N ALA A 187 -15.30 2.67 9.86
CA ALA A 187 -15.87 1.95 11.00
C ALA A 187 -17.32 1.49 10.75
N ARG A 188 -18.08 2.26 9.96
CA ARG A 188 -19.44 1.92 9.54
C ARG A 188 -19.39 0.79 8.51
N LEU A 189 -18.62 0.98 7.43
CA LEU A 189 -18.46 0.01 6.33
C LEU A 189 -17.93 -1.34 6.82
N ASN A 190 -17.06 -1.35 7.83
CA ASN A 190 -16.51 -2.58 8.42
C ASN A 190 -17.53 -3.36 9.27
N ARG A 191 -18.59 -2.70 9.76
CA ARG A 191 -19.67 -3.33 10.54
C ARG A 191 -20.90 -3.67 9.70
N GLU A 192 -20.93 -3.26 8.43
CA GLU A 192 -22.06 -3.52 7.57
C GLU A 192 -22.22 -5.02 7.29
N PRO A 193 -23.44 -5.59 7.44
CA PRO A 193 -23.70 -7.00 7.23
C PRO A 193 -23.32 -7.49 5.83
N ASP A 194 -23.40 -6.60 4.83
CA ASP A 194 -23.06 -6.91 3.46
C ASP A 194 -21.59 -6.77 3.13
N SER A 195 -20.71 -6.45 4.08
CA SER A 195 -19.25 -6.41 3.89
C SER A 195 -18.83 -5.68 2.60
N PRO A 196 -19.13 -4.36 2.48
CA PRO A 196 -18.82 -3.58 1.28
C PRO A 196 -17.32 -3.49 0.99
N LEU A 197 -16.46 -3.54 2.02
CA LEU A 197 -14.99 -3.50 1.85
C LEU A 197 -14.42 -4.79 1.22
N LEU A 198 -15.16 -5.90 1.25
CA LEU A 198 -14.71 -7.18 0.72
C LEU A 198 -14.62 -7.14 -0.81
N ASN A 199 -13.43 -7.42 -1.36
CA ASN A 199 -13.28 -7.65 -2.78
C ASN A 199 -13.71 -9.08 -3.14
N ARG A 200 -14.95 -9.22 -3.61
CA ARG A 200 -15.54 -10.53 -3.93
C ARG A 200 -14.92 -11.23 -5.13
N VAL A 201 -14.12 -10.53 -5.94
CA VAL A 201 -13.39 -11.16 -7.06
C VAL A 201 -12.26 -12.04 -6.54
N THR A 202 -11.61 -11.65 -5.44
CA THR A 202 -10.35 -12.26 -4.98
C THR A 202 -10.39 -12.79 -3.54
N GLN A 203 -11.28 -12.27 -2.71
CA GLN A 203 -11.31 -12.54 -1.26
C GLN A 203 -12.51 -13.37 -0.81
N ALA A 204 -13.49 -13.62 -1.69
CA ALA A 204 -14.67 -14.43 -1.38
C ALA A 204 -14.58 -15.80 -2.06
N GLY A 205 -14.87 -16.86 -1.31
CA GLY A 205 -15.03 -18.20 -1.83
C GLY A 205 -16.50 -18.46 -2.17
N TYR A 206 -16.77 -18.83 -3.43
CA TYR A 206 -18.10 -19.21 -3.88
C TYR A 206 -18.08 -20.67 -4.37
N PRO A 207 -19.12 -21.47 -4.08
CA PRO A 207 -19.24 -22.79 -4.70
C PRO A 207 -19.37 -22.61 -6.22
N PRO A 208 -18.51 -23.24 -7.04
CA PRO A 208 -18.48 -22.96 -8.47
C PRO A 208 -19.74 -23.44 -9.21
N GLY A 209 -20.45 -24.45 -8.69
CA GLY A 209 -21.65 -24.99 -9.33
C GLY A 209 -21.43 -25.45 -10.78
N SER A 210 -22.50 -25.86 -11.46
CA SER A 210 -22.53 -26.12 -12.91
C SER A 210 -23.95 -25.94 -13.42
#